data_AF-A0A937B9V1-F1
#
_entry.id   AF-A0A937B9V1-F1
#
_cell.length_a   1.000
_cell.length_b   1.000
_cell.length_c   1.000
_cell.angle_alpha   90.00
_cell.angle_beta   90.00
_cell.angle_gamma   90.00
#
_symmetry.space_group_name_H-M   'P 1'
#
loop_
_entity.id
_entity.type
_entity.pdbx_description
1 polymer ?
#
loop_
_entity_poly.entity_id
_entity_poly.type
_entity_poly.pdbx_seq_one_letter_code
_entity_poly.pdbx_strand_id
1 'polypeptide(L)'
;MTDMTYNTILLSRDNGLATITLNAPDKLNAVSRKMIAEIKPCWEELAADSSVRAVLLTGNGRPYAVFTPYKNAWLREVNDFYLRSYPVERHAAALAPLPQGLPPGVPELAAIGFETTNLRALKIATGTQGARGLFEDFVERIDRYHQARDFPAIKGPSYLSVHLRFGTLSIRQVARVAWQ
;
A
#
# COMPACT_ATOMS: atom_id res chain seq x y z
N MET A 1 -1.84 9.30 45.43
CA MET A 1 -1.99 9.51 43.98
C MET A 1 -0.99 8.61 43.32
N THR A 2 -1.42 7.49 42.74
CA THR A 2 -0.55 6.57 42.02
C THR A 2 -0.13 7.21 40.71
N ASP A 3 1.17 7.46 40.59
CA ASP A 3 1.80 7.96 39.37
C ASP A 3 1.67 6.89 38.29
N MET A 4 0.72 7.08 37.37
CA MET A 4 0.35 6.05 36.40
C MET A 4 1.30 6.15 35.21
N THR A 5 2.41 5.43 35.30
CA THR A 5 3.40 5.38 34.22
C THR A 5 2.84 4.60 33.03
N TYR A 6 2.47 5.30 31.97
CA TYR A 6 2.10 4.68 30.70
C TYR A 6 3.33 4.06 30.02
N ASN A 7 3.26 2.80 29.59
CA ASN A 7 4.39 2.11 28.96
C ASN A 7 4.37 2.20 27.43
N THR A 8 3.20 2.44 26.85
CA THR A 8 2.96 2.38 25.41
C THR A 8 2.35 3.64 24.84
N ILE A 9 2.09 4.65 25.66
CA ILE A 9 1.69 6.00 25.26
C ILE A 9 2.51 7.03 26.03
N LEU A 10 2.73 8.20 25.43
CA LEU A 10 3.24 9.39 26.09
C LEU A 10 2.11 10.40 26.18
N LEU A 11 1.94 11.04 27.33
CA LEU A 11 0.95 12.08 27.54
C LEU A 11 1.67 13.40 27.83
N SER A 12 1.33 14.44 27.06
CA SER A 12 1.75 15.82 27.33
C SER A 12 0.55 16.73 27.36
N ARG A 13 0.63 17.82 28.14
CA ARG A 13 -0.43 18.81 28.29
C ARG A 13 0.18 20.20 28.12
N ASP A 14 -0.39 20.99 27.22
CA ASP A 14 0.01 22.38 27.01
C ASP A 14 -1.18 23.25 26.60
N ASN A 15 -1.39 24.38 27.27
CA ASN A 15 -2.42 25.39 26.93
C ASN A 15 -3.84 24.83 26.66
N GLY A 16 -4.23 23.81 27.42
CA GLY A 16 -5.52 23.12 27.29
C GLY A 16 -5.61 22.14 26.11
N LEU A 17 -4.50 21.81 25.47
CA LEU A 17 -4.37 20.68 24.54
C LEU A 17 -3.65 19.53 25.25
N ALA A 18 -4.31 18.38 25.34
CA ALA A 18 -3.67 17.13 25.74
C ALA A 18 -3.23 16.36 24.49
N THR A 19 -1.96 15.96 24.40
CA THR A 19 -1.44 15.15 23.29
C THR A 19 -1.06 13.77 23.79
N ILE A 20 -1.76 12.76 23.28
CA ILE A 20 -1.44 11.34 23.45
C ILE A 20 -0.61 10.89 22.26
N THR A 21 0.65 10.55 22.48
CA THR A 21 1.53 9.98 21.46
C THR A 21 1.63 8.48 21.66
N LEU A 22 1.30 7.70 20.63
CA LEU A 22 1.55 6.27 20.64
C LEU A 22 3.07 6.03 20.72
N ASN A 23 3.51 5.29 21.74
CA ASN A 23 4.91 5.08 22.08
C ASN A 23 5.20 3.59 22.34
N ALA A 24 5.03 2.78 21.29
CA ALA A 24 5.54 1.43 21.23
C ALA A 24 6.62 1.35 20.13
N PRO A 25 7.79 1.97 20.34
CA PRO A 25 8.84 2.10 19.32
C PRO A 25 9.30 0.76 18.75
N ASP A 26 9.43 -0.27 19.59
CA ASP A 26 9.84 -1.61 19.21
C ASP A 26 8.77 -2.39 18.44
N LYS A 27 7.53 -1.88 18.46
CA LYS A 27 6.38 -2.46 17.75
C LYS A 27 5.80 -1.48 16.73
N LEU A 28 6.58 -0.47 16.34
CA LEU A 28 6.23 0.60 15.41
C LEU A 28 4.82 1.17 15.65
N ASN A 29 4.48 1.42 16.92
CA ASN A 29 3.20 1.98 17.35
C ASN A 29 1.96 1.17 16.91
N ALA A 30 2.12 -0.14 16.73
CA ALA A 30 1.00 -1.06 16.61
C ALA A 30 0.05 -0.89 17.81
N VAL A 31 -1.22 -0.63 17.53
CA VAL A 31 -2.27 -0.52 18.54
C VAL A 31 -2.52 -1.91 19.16
N SER A 32 -1.83 -2.19 20.25
CA SER A 32 -1.91 -3.45 20.99
C SER A 32 -3.01 -3.42 22.05
N ARG A 33 -3.47 -4.57 22.54
CA ARG A 33 -4.44 -4.63 23.67
C ARG A 33 -3.94 -3.87 24.90
N LYS A 34 -2.64 -3.93 25.19
CA LYS A 34 -2.02 -3.17 26.29
C LYS A 34 -2.14 -1.66 26.05
N MET A 35 -1.88 -1.21 24.83
CA MET A 35 -2.01 0.21 24.46
C MET A 35 -3.45 0.70 24.54
N ILE A 36 -4.42 -0.10 24.10
CA ILE A 36 -5.85 0.21 24.25
C ILE A 36 -6.23 0.30 25.74
N ALA A 37 -5.71 -0.61 26.57
CA ALA A 37 -5.95 -0.62 28.01
C ALA A 37 -5.29 0.57 28.75
N GLU A 38 -4.21 1.14 28.22
CA GLU A 38 -3.59 2.37 28.73
C GLU A 38 -4.31 3.63 28.22
N ILE A 39 -4.78 3.60 26.98
CA ILE A 39 -5.54 4.68 26.34
C ILE A 39 -6.86 4.94 27.08
N LYS A 40 -7.65 3.90 27.35
CA LYS A 40 -8.98 4.07 27.95
C LYS A 40 -9.00 4.88 29.26
N PRO A 41 -8.20 4.54 30.29
CA PRO A 41 -8.15 5.33 31.52
C PRO A 41 -7.52 6.72 31.30
N CYS A 42 -6.57 6.86 30.36
CA CYS A 42 -6.02 8.17 30.00
C CYS A 42 -7.11 9.10 29.44
N TRP A 43 -8.05 8.56 28.66
CA TRP A 43 -9.21 9.33 28.17
C TRP A 43 -10.15 9.74 29.29
N GLU A 44 -10.43 8.84 30.24
CA GLU A 44 -11.28 9.13 31.40
C GLU A 44 -10.66 10.22 32.29
N GLU A 45 -9.34 10.18 32.49
CA GLU A 45 -8.56 11.21 33.20
C GLU A 45 -8.68 12.57 32.49
N LEU A 46 -8.47 12.61 31.18
CA LEU A 46 -8.56 13.85 30.40
C LEU A 46 -9.98 14.40 30.30
N ALA A 47 -10.99 13.54 30.27
CA ALA A 47 -12.40 13.96 30.25
C ALA A 47 -12.84 14.58 31.58
N ALA A 48 -12.24 14.17 32.70
CA ALA A 48 -12.50 14.74 34.02
C ALA A 48 -11.75 16.07 34.27
N ASP A 49 -10.75 16.39 33.44
CA ASP A 49 -9.92 17.58 33.59
C ASP A 49 -10.51 18.78 32.83
N SER A 50 -11.14 19.69 33.58
CA SER A 50 -11.73 20.93 33.03
C SER A 50 -10.72 21.89 32.37
N SER A 51 -9.42 21.71 32.59
CA SER A 51 -8.38 22.51 31.93
C SER A 51 -8.10 22.04 30.50
N VAL A 52 -8.50 20.81 30.15
CA VAL A 52 -8.33 20.22 28.82
C VAL A 52 -9.52 20.60 27.93
N ARG A 53 -9.22 21.32 26.84
CA ARG A 53 -10.20 21.76 25.82
C ARG A 53 -10.21 20.86 24.59
N ALA A 54 -9.09 20.21 24.29
CA ALA A 54 -8.94 19.33 23.14
C ALA A 54 -7.93 18.21 23.42
N VAL A 55 -8.10 17.07 22.73
CA VAL A 55 -7.19 15.93 22.80
C VAL A 55 -6.70 15.58 21.40
N LEU A 56 -5.37 15.53 21.21
CA LEU A 56 -4.70 15.10 19.98
C LEU A 56 -4.10 13.71 20.18
N LEU A 57 -4.48 12.76 19.33
CA LEU A 57 -3.86 11.43 19.27
C LEU A 57 -2.93 11.35 18.04
N THR A 58 -1.65 11.07 18.24
CA THR A 58 -0.66 11.02 17.15
C THR A 58 0.36 9.88 17.33
N GLY A 59 1.09 9.54 16.26
CA GLY A 59 2.16 8.53 16.26
C GLY A 59 3.55 9.17 16.19
N ASN A 60 4.57 8.49 16.73
CA ASN A 60 5.95 9.00 16.84
C ASN A 60 6.79 8.96 15.53
N GLY A 61 6.18 9.22 14.35
CA GLY A 61 6.89 9.41 13.08
C GLY A 61 7.67 8.21 12.48
N ARG A 62 7.52 7.00 13.01
CA ARG A 62 8.18 5.78 12.49
C ARG A 62 7.36 5.09 11.39
N PRO A 63 7.98 4.31 10.48
CA PRO A 63 7.25 3.46 9.52
C PRO A 63 6.28 2.52 10.25
N TYR A 64 5.16 2.14 9.62
CA TYR A 64 4.19 1.22 10.23
C TYR A 64 4.71 -0.24 10.27
N ALA A 65 4.60 -0.93 11.43
CA ALA A 65 4.87 -2.40 11.53
C ALA A 65 3.67 -3.25 11.14
N VAL A 66 2.46 -2.71 11.34
CA VAL A 66 1.23 -3.48 11.28
C VAL A 66 0.38 -2.97 10.13
N PHE A 67 -0.16 -3.93 9.39
CA PHE A 67 -0.91 -3.66 8.17
C PHE A 67 -2.17 -2.81 8.42
N THR A 68 -2.94 -3.10 9.48
CA THR A 68 -4.20 -2.39 9.75
C THR A 68 -4.05 -0.87 9.92
N PRO A 69 -3.18 -0.34 10.81
CA PRO A 69 -2.98 1.11 10.92
C PRO A 69 -2.37 1.73 9.66
N TYR A 70 -1.49 1.00 8.95
CA TYR A 70 -0.99 1.43 7.64
C TYR A 70 -2.14 1.58 6.63
N LYS A 71 -2.99 0.56 6.47
CA LYS A 71 -4.15 0.58 5.56
C LYS A 71 -5.08 1.75 5.87
N ASN A 72 -5.41 1.97 7.15
CA ASN A 72 -6.32 3.05 7.55
C ASN A 72 -5.71 4.44 7.32
N ALA A 73 -4.40 4.60 7.50
CA ALA A 73 -3.71 5.83 7.13
C ALA A 73 -3.68 6.03 5.61
N TRP A 74 -3.31 4.99 4.86
CA TRP A 74 -3.29 5.02 3.40
C TRP A 74 -4.66 5.35 2.80
N LEU A 75 -5.74 4.75 3.31
CA LEU A 75 -7.11 5.03 2.86
C LEU A 75 -7.59 6.45 3.15
N ARG A 76 -7.03 7.13 4.17
CA ARG A 76 -7.33 8.55 4.44
C ARG A 76 -6.61 9.50 3.49
N GLU A 77 -5.43 9.11 3.02
CA GLU A 77 -4.56 9.96 2.18
C GLU A 77 -4.82 9.79 0.68
N VAL A 78 -5.11 8.57 0.26
CA VAL A 78 -5.32 8.25 -1.15
C VAL A 78 -6.47 9.12 -1.69
N ASN A 79 -6.38 9.52 -2.97
CA ASN A 79 -7.36 10.35 -3.70
C ASN A 79 -7.08 10.25 -5.22
N ASP A 80 -7.93 10.86 -6.05
CA ASP A 80 -7.78 10.83 -7.51
C ASP A 80 -6.41 11.34 -7.98
N PHE A 81 -5.87 12.38 -7.32
CA PHE A 81 -4.55 12.91 -7.65
C PHE A 81 -3.45 11.86 -7.51
N TYR A 82 -3.48 11.03 -6.46
CA TYR A 82 -2.50 9.95 -6.28
C TYR A 82 -2.70 8.76 -7.22
N LEU A 83 -3.90 8.60 -7.79
CA LEU A 83 -4.24 7.48 -8.65
C LEU A 83 -4.24 7.80 -10.14
N ARG A 84 -4.09 9.06 -10.53
CA ARG A 84 -3.96 9.44 -11.93
C ARG A 84 -2.66 8.91 -12.56
N SER A 85 -2.73 8.56 -13.84
CA SER A 85 -1.53 8.30 -14.65
C SER A 85 -0.81 9.60 -14.97
N TYR A 86 0.52 9.54 -15.06
CA TYR A 86 1.33 10.67 -15.51
C TYR A 86 1.52 10.58 -17.04
N PRO A 87 1.22 11.64 -17.80
CA PRO A 87 1.31 11.63 -19.27
C PRO A 87 2.77 11.83 -19.70
N VAL A 88 3.57 10.77 -19.59
CA VAL A 88 5.01 10.81 -19.91
C VAL A 88 5.28 10.67 -21.41
N GLU A 89 4.30 10.18 -22.17
CA GLU A 89 4.39 9.92 -23.61
C GLU A 89 4.71 11.18 -24.41
N ARG A 90 4.24 12.35 -23.95
CA ARG A 90 4.55 13.66 -24.55
C ARG A 90 6.05 13.99 -24.50
N HIS A 91 6.82 13.33 -23.65
CA HIS A 91 8.26 13.51 -23.51
C HIS A 91 9.07 12.46 -24.27
N ALA A 92 8.43 11.60 -25.10
CA ALA A 92 9.12 10.56 -25.85
C ALA A 92 10.25 11.10 -26.75
N ALA A 93 10.12 12.32 -27.27
CA ALA A 93 11.16 12.98 -28.06
C ALA A 93 12.44 13.33 -27.26
N ALA A 94 12.38 13.29 -25.93
CA ALA A 94 13.52 13.54 -25.05
C ALA A 94 14.30 12.26 -24.70
N LEU A 95 13.91 11.10 -25.25
CA LEU A 95 14.67 9.86 -25.07
C LEU A 95 16.03 9.98 -25.76
N ALA A 96 17.08 9.45 -25.10
CA ALA A 96 18.41 9.42 -25.68
C ALA A 96 18.41 8.58 -26.98
N PRO A 97 19.13 9.02 -28.02
CA PRO A 97 19.31 8.21 -29.22
C PRO A 97 20.06 6.93 -28.87
N LEU A 98 19.86 5.88 -29.67
CA LEU A 98 20.61 4.62 -29.52
C LEU A 98 22.12 4.90 -29.74
N PRO A 99 23.00 4.47 -28.82
CA PRO A 99 24.45 4.56 -29.01
C PRO A 99 24.92 3.93 -30.32
N GLN A 100 25.93 4.56 -30.95
CA GLN A 100 26.55 4.02 -32.16
C GLN A 100 27.16 2.64 -31.90
N GLY A 101 27.01 1.71 -32.85
CA GLY A 101 27.56 0.36 -32.77
C GLY A 101 26.67 -0.67 -32.05
N LEU A 102 25.53 -0.26 -31.49
CA LEU A 102 24.53 -1.22 -30.99
C LEU A 102 23.61 -1.70 -32.11
N PRO A 103 23.27 -3.00 -32.15
CA PRO A 103 22.29 -3.51 -33.10
C PRO A 103 20.91 -2.88 -32.82
N PRO A 104 20.11 -2.58 -33.88
CA PRO A 104 18.77 -2.06 -33.70
C PRO A 104 17.85 -3.13 -33.09
N GLY A 105 16.90 -2.69 -32.27
CA GLY A 105 15.86 -3.56 -31.70
C GLY A 105 16.18 -4.10 -30.30
N VAL A 106 15.29 -4.95 -29.79
CA VAL A 106 15.43 -5.62 -28.50
C VAL A 106 16.22 -6.92 -28.71
N PRO A 107 17.26 -7.21 -27.91
CA PRO A 107 18.03 -8.44 -28.07
C PRO A 107 17.18 -9.68 -27.79
N GLU A 108 17.50 -10.76 -28.49
CA GLU A 108 16.94 -12.10 -28.21
C GLU A 108 17.38 -12.57 -26.82
N LEU A 109 16.56 -13.43 -26.19
CA LEU A 109 16.85 -13.95 -24.84
C LEU A 109 18.23 -14.62 -24.75
N ALA A 110 18.58 -15.44 -25.74
CA ALA A 110 19.87 -16.14 -25.76
C ALA A 110 21.06 -15.17 -25.82
N ALA A 111 20.90 -14.01 -26.48
CA ALA A 111 21.94 -13.00 -26.58
C ALA A 111 22.21 -12.29 -25.24
N ILE A 112 21.26 -12.35 -24.29
CA ILE A 112 21.41 -11.78 -22.94
C ILE A 112 21.53 -12.86 -21.86
N GLY A 113 21.83 -14.11 -22.23
CA GLY A 113 22.08 -15.21 -21.30
C GLY A 113 20.83 -15.84 -20.70
N PHE A 114 19.66 -15.66 -21.34
CA PHE A 114 18.42 -16.29 -20.95
C PHE A 114 18.00 -17.37 -21.94
N GLU A 115 17.32 -18.39 -21.43
CA GLU A 115 16.76 -19.47 -22.25
C GLU A 115 15.24 -19.34 -22.37
N THR A 116 14.70 -19.85 -23.48
CA THR A 116 13.25 -19.98 -23.63
C THR A 116 12.75 -21.10 -22.72
N THR A 117 11.68 -20.84 -21.96
CA THR A 117 11.10 -21.79 -21.01
C THR A 117 9.65 -22.11 -21.34
N ASN A 118 9.00 -22.90 -20.47
CA ASN A 118 7.64 -23.43 -20.65
C ASN A 118 6.51 -22.42 -20.35
N LEU A 119 6.75 -21.10 -20.38
CA LEU A 119 5.73 -20.08 -20.07
C LEU A 119 4.46 -20.23 -20.92
N ARG A 120 4.60 -20.60 -22.20
CA ARG A 120 3.45 -20.86 -23.09
C ARG A 120 2.63 -22.07 -22.63
N ALA A 121 3.29 -23.14 -22.20
CA ALA A 121 2.61 -24.33 -21.69
C ALA A 121 1.87 -24.03 -20.36
N LEU A 122 2.44 -23.17 -19.53
CA LEU A 122 1.82 -22.65 -18.30
C LEU A 122 0.72 -21.60 -18.56
N LYS A 123 0.47 -21.24 -19.83
CA LYS A 123 -0.50 -20.22 -20.25
C LYS A 123 -0.29 -18.87 -19.54
N ILE A 124 0.96 -18.52 -19.25
CA ILE A 124 1.30 -17.23 -18.65
C ILE A 124 1.22 -16.17 -19.75
N ALA A 125 0.26 -15.26 -19.63
CA ALA A 125 0.16 -14.10 -20.50
C ALA A 125 1.34 -13.16 -20.21
N THR A 126 2.13 -12.81 -21.23
CA THR A 126 3.33 -11.98 -21.07
C THR A 126 3.13 -10.57 -21.65
N GLY A 127 3.99 -9.65 -21.23
CA GLY A 127 3.99 -8.27 -21.71
C GLY A 127 2.75 -7.46 -21.32
N THR A 128 2.69 -6.23 -21.82
CA THR A 128 1.58 -5.29 -21.55
C THR A 128 0.24 -5.78 -22.10
N GLN A 129 0.24 -6.48 -23.25
CA GLN A 129 -0.97 -7.05 -23.83
C GLN A 129 -1.56 -8.15 -22.93
N GLY A 130 -0.72 -9.07 -22.43
CA GLY A 130 -1.17 -10.09 -21.50
C GLY A 130 -1.70 -9.50 -20.20
N ALA A 131 -1.02 -8.47 -19.69
CA ALA A 131 -1.43 -7.76 -18.48
C ALA A 131 -2.82 -7.13 -18.63
N ARG A 132 -3.05 -6.49 -19.78
CA ARG A 132 -4.32 -5.84 -20.11
C ARG A 132 -5.45 -6.85 -20.22
N GLY A 133 -5.23 -7.97 -20.92
CA GLY A 133 -6.25 -9.02 -21.04
C GLY A 133 -6.64 -9.63 -19.69
N LEU A 134 -5.67 -9.90 -18.81
CA LEU A 134 -5.97 -10.38 -17.45
C LEU A 134 -6.68 -9.33 -16.58
N PHE A 135 -6.35 -8.05 -16.78
CA PHE A 135 -6.99 -6.97 -16.04
C PHE A 135 -8.44 -6.77 -16.47
N GLU A 136 -8.71 -6.72 -17.78
CA GLU A 136 -10.06 -6.64 -18.33
C GLU A 136 -10.93 -7.83 -17.87
N ASP A 137 -10.41 -9.06 -17.95
CA ASP A 137 -11.06 -10.27 -17.41
C ASP A 137 -11.35 -10.16 -15.90
N PHE A 138 -10.42 -9.59 -15.12
CA PHE A 138 -10.60 -9.51 -13.67
C PHE A 138 -11.65 -8.46 -13.27
N VAL A 139 -11.70 -7.33 -13.98
CA VAL A 139 -12.69 -6.27 -13.72
C VAL A 139 -14.12 -6.80 -13.82
N GLU A 140 -14.40 -7.72 -14.76
CA GLU A 140 -15.73 -8.33 -14.91
C GLU A 140 -16.17 -9.21 -13.71
N ARG A 141 -15.23 -9.62 -12.86
CA ARG A 141 -15.49 -10.57 -11.75
C ARG A 141 -14.99 -10.09 -10.38
N ILE A 142 -14.50 -8.86 -10.28
CA ILE A 142 -13.92 -8.30 -9.04
C ILE A 142 -14.93 -8.30 -7.89
N ASP A 143 -16.22 -8.11 -8.17
CA ASP A 143 -17.30 -8.12 -7.16
C ASP A 143 -17.41 -9.44 -6.40
N ARG A 144 -17.00 -10.55 -7.03
CA ARG A 144 -17.04 -11.90 -6.45
C ARG A 144 -15.70 -12.31 -5.83
N TYR A 145 -14.71 -11.41 -5.82
CA TYR A 145 -13.35 -11.71 -5.36
C TYR A 145 -13.32 -12.27 -3.94
N HIS A 146 -14.10 -11.68 -3.01
CA HIS A 146 -14.15 -12.14 -1.62
C HIS A 146 -14.63 -13.59 -1.50
N GLN A 147 -15.53 -14.03 -2.37
CA GLN A 147 -16.11 -15.37 -2.35
C GLN A 147 -15.22 -16.40 -3.06
N ALA A 148 -14.41 -15.97 -4.03
CA ALA A 148 -13.68 -16.87 -4.92
C ALA A 148 -12.18 -17.01 -4.60
N ARG A 149 -11.56 -16.04 -3.90
CA ARG A 149 -10.10 -15.97 -3.73
C ARG A 149 -9.49 -17.12 -2.93
N ASP A 150 -10.28 -17.76 -2.08
CA ASP A 150 -9.81 -18.79 -1.14
C ASP A 150 -9.93 -20.22 -1.72
N PHE A 151 -10.48 -20.37 -2.94
CA PHE A 151 -10.71 -21.67 -3.57
C PHE A 151 -9.84 -21.85 -4.83
N PRO A 152 -8.77 -22.67 -4.78
CA PRO A 152 -7.82 -22.83 -5.89
C PRO A 152 -8.43 -23.38 -7.19
N ALA A 153 -9.54 -24.12 -7.09
CA ALA A 153 -10.27 -24.64 -8.25
C ALA A 153 -11.09 -23.57 -8.99
N ILE A 154 -11.29 -22.40 -8.36
CA ILE A 154 -12.06 -21.29 -8.91
C ILE A 154 -11.08 -20.22 -9.42
N LYS A 155 -11.37 -19.64 -10.58
CA LYS A 155 -10.66 -18.46 -11.11
C LYS A 155 -11.02 -17.22 -10.28
N GLY A 156 -10.50 -17.14 -9.06
CA GLY A 156 -10.79 -16.08 -8.09
C GLY A 156 -9.85 -14.88 -8.17
N PRO A 157 -8.52 -15.06 -8.07
CA PRO A 157 -7.56 -13.96 -8.14
C PRO A 157 -7.45 -13.30 -9.52
N SER A 158 -6.80 -12.14 -9.59
CA SER A 158 -6.59 -11.40 -10.85
C SER A 158 -5.48 -11.98 -11.74
N TYR A 159 -4.59 -12.79 -11.17
CA TYR A 159 -3.37 -13.29 -11.83
C TYR A 159 -2.42 -12.17 -12.32
N LEU A 160 -2.55 -10.94 -11.80
CA LEU A 160 -1.74 -9.78 -12.18
C LEU A 160 -0.39 -9.69 -11.46
N SER A 161 -0.03 -10.63 -10.58
CA SER A 161 1.16 -10.53 -9.71
C SER A 161 2.47 -10.35 -10.50
N VAL A 162 2.67 -11.14 -11.56
CA VAL A 162 3.84 -11.03 -12.44
C VAL A 162 3.85 -9.70 -13.19
N HIS A 163 2.68 -9.21 -13.60
CA HIS A 163 2.57 -7.95 -14.31
C HIS A 163 2.89 -6.74 -13.44
N LEU A 164 2.43 -6.76 -12.19
CA LEU A 164 2.75 -5.74 -11.20
C LEU A 164 4.22 -5.77 -10.80
N ARG A 165 4.84 -6.96 -10.73
CA ARG A 165 6.29 -7.11 -10.46
C ARG A 165 7.14 -6.46 -11.56
N PHE A 166 6.79 -6.68 -12.83
CA PHE A 166 7.57 -6.20 -13.98
C PHE A 166 7.08 -4.85 -14.53
N GLY A 167 6.09 -4.21 -13.91
CA GLY A 167 5.57 -2.91 -14.34
C GLY A 167 4.90 -2.93 -15.72
N THR A 168 4.45 -4.08 -16.19
CA THR A 168 3.72 -4.20 -17.48
C THR A 168 2.26 -3.75 -17.39
N LEU A 169 1.79 -3.48 -16.17
CA LEU A 169 0.53 -2.82 -15.86
C LEU A 169 0.75 -1.84 -14.71
N SER A 170 0.17 -0.64 -14.80
CA SER A 170 0.31 0.41 -13.80
C SER A 170 -0.50 0.10 -12.53
N ILE A 171 0.17 0.11 -11.37
CA ILE A 171 -0.53 -0.04 -10.08
C ILE A 171 -1.54 1.09 -9.84
N ARG A 172 -1.27 2.31 -10.31
CA ARG A 172 -2.20 3.45 -10.22
C ARG A 172 -3.46 3.20 -11.03
N GLN A 173 -3.32 2.65 -12.25
CA GLN A 173 -4.46 2.28 -13.08
C GLN A 173 -5.32 1.22 -12.40
N VAL A 174 -4.70 0.15 -11.88
CA VAL A 174 -5.43 -0.93 -11.19
C VAL A 174 -6.14 -0.40 -9.95
N ALA A 175 -5.45 0.37 -9.11
CA ALA A 175 -6.01 0.95 -7.90
C ALA A 175 -7.15 1.94 -8.18
N ARG A 176 -7.06 2.74 -9.25
CA ARG A 176 -8.12 3.66 -9.66
C ARG A 176 -9.40 2.93 -10.03
N VAL A 177 -9.29 1.88 -10.84
CA VAL A 177 -10.47 1.09 -11.26
C VAL A 177 -11.07 0.35 -10.07
N ALA A 178 -10.25 -0.20 -9.16
CA ALA A 178 -10.74 -0.89 -7.99
C ALA A 178 -11.29 0.03 -6.88
N TRP A 179 -10.98 1.33 -6.94
CA TRP A 179 -11.56 2.29 -6.01
C TRP A 179 -13.00 2.61 -6.39
N GLN A 180 -13.22 2.88 -7.68
CA GLN A 180 -14.53 3.26 -8.24
C GLN A 180 -15.60 2.22 -7.92
#